data_AF-A0AAU1D1Z6-F1
#
_entry.id   AF-A0AAU1D1Z6-F1
#
_cell.length_a   1.000
_cell.length_b   1.000
_cell.length_c   1.000
_cell.angle_alpha   90.00
_cell.angle_beta   90.00
_cell.angle_gamma   90.00
#
_symmetry.space_group_name_H-M   'P 1'
#
loop_
_entity.id
_entity.type
_entity.pdbx_description
1 polymer ?
#
loop_
_entity_poly.entity_id
_entity_poly.type
_entity_poly.pdbx_seq_one_letter_code
_entity_poly.pdbx_strand_id
1 'polypeptide(L)' 'MAPKPTPPKQPDDSPESYVGLPAEGAEQQARERGWTTVRSLPPGAIITMEYLVGRLNFEVQGGKVTRCWLG' A
#
# COMPACT_ATOMS: atom_id res chain seq x y z
N MET A 1 5.60 -2.98 33.41
CA MET A 1 4.84 -2.12 32.47
C MET A 1 4.94 -2.74 31.09
N ALA A 2 3.82 -3.11 30.46
CA ALA A 2 3.83 -3.55 29.07
C ALA A 2 4.08 -2.32 28.15
N PRO A 3 4.89 -2.44 27.08
CA PRO A 3 5.06 -1.35 26.13
C PRO A 3 3.71 -1.02 25.50
N LYS A 4 3.35 0.28 25.49
CA LYS A 4 2.15 0.74 24.78
C LYS A 4 2.40 0.52 23.28
N PRO A 5 1.46 -0.07 22.52
CA PRO A 5 1.62 -0.20 21.09
C PRO A 5 1.75 1.20 20.49
N THR A 6 2.85 1.45 19.79
CA THR A 6 3.02 2.67 19.01
C THR A 6 1.92 2.68 17.94
N PRO A 7 1.10 3.75 17.84
CA PRO A 7 0.11 3.84 16.78
C PRO A 7 0.84 3.71 15.43
N PRO A 8 0.30 2.94 14.46
CA PRO A 8 0.90 2.85 13.15
C PRO A 8 0.98 4.25 12.53
N LYS A 9 2.22 4.73 12.33
CA LYS A 9 2.48 5.94 11.55
C LYS A 9 2.43 5.55 10.08
N GLN A 10 1.85 6.41 9.25
CA GLN A 10 1.99 6.26 7.81
C GLN A 10 3.49 6.30 7.46
N PRO A 11 4.00 5.34 6.67
CA PRO A 11 5.35 5.43 6.11
C PRO A 11 5.54 6.74 5.33
N ASP A 12 6.74 7.33 5.40
CA ASP A 12 7.07 8.59 4.74
C ASP A 12 7.44 8.41 3.25
N ASP A 13 7.36 7.18 2.73
CA ASP A 13 7.74 6.90 1.35
C ASP A 13 6.62 7.21 0.35
N SER A 14 7.02 7.61 -0.86
CA SER A 14 6.07 8.06 -1.88
C SER A 14 5.39 6.87 -2.57
N PRO A 15 4.04 6.81 -2.60
CA PRO A 15 3.28 5.77 -3.30
C PRO A 15 3.71 5.58 -4.77
N GLU A 16 4.13 6.66 -5.43
CA GLU A 16 4.58 6.64 -6.83
C GLU A 16 5.82 5.76 -7.06
N SER A 17 6.61 5.50 -6.01
CA SER A 17 7.82 4.68 -6.10
C SER A 17 7.55 3.19 -6.39
N TYR A 18 6.29 2.75 -6.27
CA TYR A 18 5.87 1.38 -6.55
C TYR A 18 5.39 1.16 -8.00
N VAL A 19 5.12 2.23 -8.75
CA VAL A 19 4.59 2.13 -10.12
C VAL A 19 5.63 1.49 -11.04
N GLY A 20 5.19 0.53 -11.87
CA GLY A 20 6.01 -0.24 -12.80
C GLY A 20 6.65 -1.51 -12.20
N LEU A 21 6.66 -1.64 -10.87
CA LEU A 21 7.14 -2.83 -10.19
C LEU A 21 6.17 -4.02 -10.37
N PRO A 22 6.67 -5.27 -10.33
CA PRO A 22 5.82 -6.44 -10.17
C PRO A 22 5.02 -6.33 -8.88
N ALA A 23 3.73 -6.67 -8.92
CA ALA A 23 2.82 -6.50 -7.78
C ALA A 23 3.31 -7.21 -6.52
N GLU A 24 3.77 -8.45 -6.64
CA GLU A 24 4.28 -9.23 -5.51
C GLU A 24 5.51 -8.57 -4.86
N GLY A 25 6.46 -8.10 -5.67
CA GLY A 25 7.65 -7.40 -5.18
C GLY A 25 7.30 -6.06 -4.53
N ALA A 26 6.38 -5.31 -5.13
CA ALA A 26 5.88 -4.06 -4.58
C ALA A 26 5.20 -4.25 -3.21
N GLU A 27 4.40 -5.32 -3.06
CA GLU A 27 3.74 -5.64 -1.80
C GLU A 27 4.72 -6.00 -0.69
N GLN A 28 5.74 -6.81 -1.01
CA GLN A 28 6.79 -7.16 -0.03
C GLN A 28 7.55 -5.91 0.40
N GLN A 29 8.03 -5.11 -0.57
CA GLN A 29 8.74 -3.87 -0.31
C GLN A 29 7.90 -2.87 0.49
N ALA A 30 6.59 -2.80 0.25
CA ALA A 30 5.69 -1.97 1.04
C ALA A 30 5.60 -2.44 2.50
N ARG A 31 5.44 -3.74 2.74
CA ARG A 31 5.43 -4.27 4.10
C ARG A 31 6.75 -4.02 4.85
N GLU A 32 7.88 -4.19 4.17
CA GLU A 32 9.21 -3.90 4.74
C GLU A 32 9.39 -2.42 5.13
N ARG A 33 8.77 -1.52 4.37
CA ARG A 33 8.75 -0.07 4.66
C ARG A 33 7.74 0.33 5.73
N GLY A 34 6.98 -0.61 6.26
CA GLY A 34 6.05 -0.39 7.36
C GLY A 34 4.60 -0.16 6.94
N TRP A 35 4.24 -0.37 5.67
CA TRP A 35 2.84 -0.41 5.26
C TRP A 35 2.17 -1.63 5.91
N THR A 36 1.15 -1.39 6.73
CA THR A 36 0.49 -2.46 7.50
C THR A 36 -0.56 -3.18 6.67
N THR A 37 -1.20 -2.47 5.74
CA THR A 37 -2.22 -3.01 4.84
C THR A 37 -1.88 -2.64 3.40
N VAL A 38 -1.68 -3.64 2.56
CA VAL A 38 -1.44 -3.44 1.11
C VAL A 38 -2.51 -4.21 0.34
N ARG A 39 -3.20 -3.54 -0.58
CA ARG A 39 -4.23 -4.14 -1.43
C ARG A 39 -3.84 -4.01 -2.90
N SER A 40 -3.96 -5.10 -3.63
CA SER A 40 -3.89 -5.13 -5.08
C SER A 40 -5.30 -5.15 -5.66
N LEU A 41 -5.60 -4.20 -6.55
CA LEU A 41 -6.91 -3.98 -7.15
C LEU A 41 -6.80 -4.04 -8.68
N PRO A 42 -7.82 -4.55 -9.39
CA PRO A 42 -7.84 -4.48 -10.85
C PRO A 42 -8.03 -3.04 -11.34
N PRO A 43 -7.69 -2.74 -12.60
CA PRO A 43 -7.88 -1.40 -13.17
C PRO A 43 -9.32 -0.92 -13.09
N GLY A 44 -9.51 0.31 -12.63
CA GLY A 44 -10.84 0.93 -12.52
C GLY A 44 -11.72 0.39 -11.38
N ALA A 45 -11.16 -0.36 -10.43
CA ALA A 45 -11.89 -0.79 -9.24
C ALA A 45 -12.46 0.41 -8.46
N ILE A 46 -13.78 0.41 -8.26
CA ILE A 46 -14.45 1.40 -7.40
C ILE A 46 -14.43 0.85 -5.97
N ILE A 47 -13.71 1.53 -5.08
CA ILE A 47 -13.64 1.21 -3.65
C ILE A 47 -14.25 2.34 -2.82
N THR A 48 -14.77 1.99 -1.65
CA THR A 48 -15.20 2.99 -0.67
C THR A 48 -13.98 3.77 -0.18
N MET A 49 -14.14 5.10 -0.05
CA MET A 49 -13.08 6.03 0.37
C MET A 49 -12.83 6.01 1.89
N GLU A 50 -13.03 4.88 2.55
CA GLU A 50 -12.81 4.76 4.00
C GLU A 50 -11.31 4.82 4.28
N TYR A 51 -10.81 5.92 4.84
CA TYR A 51 -9.39 6.07 5.15
C TYR A 51 -8.93 5.07 6.24
N LEU A 52 -7.84 4.35 6.00
CA LEU A 52 -7.21 3.47 6.99
C LEU A 52 -5.71 3.76 7.08
N VAL A 53 -5.27 4.27 8.23
CA VAL A 53 -3.86 4.61 8.45
C VAL A 53 -2.93 3.41 8.19
N GLY A 54 -1.89 3.62 7.39
CA GLY A 54 -0.96 2.56 6.98
C GLY A 54 -1.50 1.67 5.86
N ARG A 55 -2.58 2.07 5.17
CA ARG A 55 -3.08 1.40 3.98
C ARG A 55 -2.50 1.99 2.70
N LEU A 56 -2.05 1.09 1.84
CA LEU A 56 -1.61 1.37 0.48
C LEU A 56 -2.46 0.55 -0.50
N ASN A 57 -2.93 1.18 -1.55
CA ASN A 57 -3.61 0.51 -2.64
C ASN A 57 -2.74 0.54 -3.90
N PHE A 58 -2.67 -0.60 -4.58
CA PHE A 58 -2.11 -0.74 -5.91
C PHE A 58 -3.24 -1.02 -6.89
N GLU A 59 -3.25 -0.30 -8.00
CA GLU A 59 -3.88 -0.79 -9.22
C GLU A 59 -2.87 -1.66 -9.95
N VAL A 60 -3.26 -2.88 -10.29
CA VAL A 60 -2.39 -3.86 -10.93
C VAL A 60 -2.96 -4.26 -12.27
N GLN A 61 -2.17 -4.11 -13.32
CA GLN A 61 -2.48 -4.56 -14.67
C GLN A 61 -1.36 -5.44 -15.20
N GLY A 62 -1.69 -6.64 -15.70
CA GLY A 62 -0.68 -7.56 -16.24
C GLY A 62 0.41 -7.93 -15.21
N GLY A 63 0.06 -7.99 -13.92
CA GLY A 63 0.99 -8.31 -12.83
C GLY A 63 1.92 -7.17 -12.42
N LYS A 64 1.76 -5.97 -12.98
CA LYS A 64 2.54 -4.77 -12.63
C LYS A 64 1.66 -3.68 -12.03
N VAL A 65 2.22 -2.92 -11.11
CA VAL A 65 1.55 -1.75 -10.52
C VAL A 65 1.45 -0.64 -11.57
N THR A 66 0.24 -0.18 -11.89
CA THR A 66 -0.01 0.94 -12.82
C THR A 66 -0.32 2.23 -12.09
N ARG A 67 -0.86 2.13 -10.88
CA ARG A 67 -1.16 3.28 -10.02
C ARG A 67 -1.02 2.87 -8.56
N CYS A 68 -0.63 3.82 -7.71
CA CYS A 68 -0.55 3.60 -6.28
C CYS A 68 -1.10 4.82 -5.53
N TRP A 69 -1.88 4.59 -4.47
CA TRP A 69 -2.45 5.65 -3.65
C TRP A 69 -2.69 5.20 -2.21
N LEU A 70 -2.72 6.19 -1.32
CA LEU A 70 -3.05 6.01 0.08
C LEU A 70 -4.49 5.56 0.24
N GLY A 71 -4.70 4.63 1.14
CA GLY A 71 -6.00 4.08 1.49
C GLY A 71 -6.48 4.54 2.83
#